data_AF-A0A7W1TG99-F1
#
_entry.id   AF-A0A7W1TG99-F1
#
_cell.length_a   1.000
_cell.length_b   1.000
_cell.length_c   1.000
_cell.angle_alpha   90.00
_cell.angle_beta   90.00
_cell.angle_gamma   90.00
#
_symmetry.space_group_name_H-M   'P 1'
#
loop_
_entity.id
_entity.type
_entity.pdbx_description
1 polymer ?
#
loop_
_entity_poly.entity_id
_entity_poly.type
_entity_poly.pdbx_seq_one_letter_code
_entity_poly.pdbx_strand_id
1 'polypeptide(L)'
;MELVQLHAATVEGVEGYLVQVEVSRSEPSTGVGRTTVVGLPDAAVRESIERVTPALFSSGLTHRPGDHLVVNLAPADRRKEGPAFDLAVALGFACTVPENKLPPPPRDALLAAFTMTSTSWSVMSPWTTEIRITSTCHPSGTSYGSSTWV
;
A
#
# COMPACT_ATOMS: atom_id res chain seq x y z
N MET A 1 16.23 9.41 2.69
CA MET A 1 15.76 8.09 2.24
C MET A 1 14.74 7.63 3.25
N GLU A 2 13.49 7.59 2.82
CA GLU A 2 12.36 7.29 3.69
C GLU A 2 11.94 5.85 3.41
N LEU A 3 11.88 5.03 4.46
CA LEU A 3 11.57 3.61 4.39
C LEU A 3 10.31 3.33 5.19
N VAL A 4 9.31 2.76 4.55
CA VAL A 4 8.08 2.27 5.19
C VAL A 4 8.07 0.75 5.10
N GLN A 5 7.87 0.07 6.23
CA GLN A 5 7.81 -1.39 6.30
C GLN A 5 6.39 -1.81 6.71
N LEU A 6 5.84 -2.76 5.96
CA LEU A 6 4.48 -3.28 6.10
C LEU A 6 4.49 -4.80 5.92
N HIS A 7 3.42 -5.47 6.36
CA HIS A 7 3.22 -6.89 6.09
C HIS A 7 1.93 -7.12 5.31
N ALA A 8 2.02 -8.05 4.36
CA ALA A 8 0.90 -8.64 3.64
C ALA A 8 0.93 -10.16 3.82
N ALA A 9 -0.16 -10.84 3.48
CA ALA A 9 -0.20 -12.29 3.39
C ALA A 9 -0.60 -12.69 1.97
N THR A 10 0.02 -13.74 1.44
CA THR A 10 -0.38 -14.34 0.18
C THR A 10 -0.32 -15.87 0.29
N VAL A 11 -0.72 -16.57 -0.77
CA VAL A 11 -0.75 -18.03 -0.83
C VAL A 11 0.11 -18.50 -2.01
N GLU A 12 0.90 -19.54 -1.79
CA GLU A 12 1.57 -20.31 -2.84
C GLU A 12 1.00 -21.73 -2.84
N GLY A 13 0.21 -22.07 -3.86
CA GLY A 13 -0.57 -23.31 -3.87
C GLY A 13 -1.64 -23.32 -2.78
N VAL A 14 -1.40 -24.05 -1.69
CA VAL A 14 -2.29 -24.14 -0.51
C VAL A 14 -1.66 -23.57 0.75
N GLU A 15 -0.38 -23.15 0.69
CA GLU A 15 0.34 -22.63 1.84
C GLU A 15 0.28 -21.11 1.88
N GLY A 16 -0.33 -20.57 2.93
CA GLY A 16 -0.28 -19.13 3.23
C GLY A 16 1.05 -18.74 3.86
N TYR A 17 1.61 -17.61 3.45
CA TYR A 17 2.84 -17.07 4.03
C TYR A 17 2.82 -15.56 4.09
N LEU A 18 3.58 -15.01 5.04
CA LEU A 18 3.74 -13.58 5.23
C LEU A 18 4.75 -13.02 4.23
N VAL A 19 4.42 -11.86 3.66
CA VAL A 19 5.27 -11.08 2.78
C VAL A 19 5.53 -9.74 3.43
N GLN A 20 6.80 -9.43 3.66
CA GLN A 20 7.20 -8.10 4.07
C GLN A 20 7.28 -7.20 2.84
N VAL A 21 6.58 -6.07 2.90
CA VAL A 21 6.49 -5.06 1.86
C VAL A 21 7.25 -3.83 2.35
N GLU A 22 8.34 -3.51 1.67
CA GLU A 22 9.14 -2.34 2.01
C GLU A 22 9.06 -1.32 0.89
N VAL A 23 8.62 -0.11 1.22
CA VAL A 23 8.58 1.00 0.28
C VAL A 23 9.68 1.98 0.63
N SER A 24 10.63 2.12 -0.29
CA SER A 24 11.69 3.13 -0.20
C SER A 24 11.39 4.28 -1.14
N ARG A 25 11.45 5.50 -0.63
CA ARG A 25 11.39 6.74 -1.43
C ARG A 25 12.77 7.38 -1.51
N SER A 26 13.16 7.70 -2.73
CA SER A 26 14.34 8.50 -3.05
C SER A 26 13.97 9.67 -3.95
N GLU A 27 14.59 10.82 -3.69
CA GLU A 27 14.51 11.98 -4.59
C GLU A 27 15.17 11.62 -5.93
N PRO A 28 14.56 11.93 -7.08
CA PRO A 28 15.14 11.65 -8.38
C PRO A 28 16.39 12.52 -8.61
N SER A 29 17.51 11.90 -8.96
CA SER A 29 18.76 12.62 -9.26
C SER A 29 18.69 13.40 -10.58
N THR A 30 17.93 12.90 -11.56
CA THR A 30 17.62 13.52 -12.85
C THR A 30 16.43 12.78 -13.49
N GLY A 31 15.45 13.51 -14.05
CA GLY A 31 14.41 12.93 -14.92
C GLY A 31 13.07 12.56 -14.26
N VAL A 32 12.31 11.70 -14.96
CA VAL A 32 10.93 11.31 -14.65
C VAL A 32 10.90 10.29 -13.50
N GLY A 33 9.93 10.45 -12.60
CA GLY A 33 9.66 9.52 -11.51
C GLY A 33 9.45 8.08 -12.00
N ARG A 34 9.90 7.09 -11.24
CA ARG A 34 9.72 5.67 -11.57
C ARG A 34 9.39 4.87 -10.33
N THR A 35 8.39 4.02 -10.46
CA THR A 35 8.06 3.01 -9.46
C THR A 35 8.55 1.65 -9.93
N THR A 36 9.27 0.91 -9.09
CA THR A 36 9.80 -0.43 -9.41
C THR A 36 9.44 -1.41 -8.30
N VAL A 37 8.99 -2.61 -8.67
CA VAL A 37 8.72 -3.71 -7.73
C VAL A 37 9.79 -4.79 -7.90
N VAL A 38 10.39 -5.21 -6.78
CA VAL A 38 11.44 -6.24 -6.71
C VAL A 38 11.05 -7.35 -5.72
N GLY A 39 11.61 -8.55 -5.88
CA GLY A 39 11.26 -9.72 -5.08
C GLY A 39 10.34 -10.73 -5.79
N LEU A 40 10.68 -11.07 -7.04
CA LEU A 40 9.93 -12.00 -7.91
C LEU A 40 8.41 -11.71 -8.04
N PRO A 41 8.00 -10.47 -8.37
CA PRO A 41 6.61 -10.19 -8.68
C PRO A 41 6.19 -10.81 -10.02
N ASP A 42 4.93 -11.21 -10.14
CA ASP A 42 4.28 -11.57 -11.40
C ASP A 42 3.74 -10.34 -12.15
N ALA A 43 2.91 -10.56 -13.18
CA ALA A 43 2.26 -9.47 -13.91
C ALA A 43 1.21 -8.75 -13.05
N ALA A 44 0.37 -9.49 -12.32
CA ALA A 44 -0.71 -8.93 -11.51
C ALA A 44 -0.20 -8.00 -10.40
N VAL A 45 0.96 -8.33 -9.80
CA VAL A 45 1.66 -7.52 -8.81
C VAL A 45 2.29 -6.27 -9.43
N ARG A 46 2.77 -6.33 -10.68
CA ARG A 46 3.26 -5.13 -11.37
C ARG A 46 2.12 -4.18 -11.72
N GLU A 47 1.01 -4.72 -12.19
CA GLU A 47 -0.21 -3.97 -12.47
C GLU A 47 -0.84 -3.38 -11.19
N SER A 48 -0.53 -3.92 -10.00
CA SER A 48 -0.94 -3.33 -8.73
C SER A 48 -0.54 -1.86 -8.63
N ILE A 49 0.62 -1.46 -9.15
CA ILE A 49 1.06 -0.06 -9.12
C ILE A 49 0.08 0.83 -9.89
N GLU A 50 -0.39 0.36 -11.05
CA GLU A 50 -1.34 1.07 -11.90
C GLU A 50 -2.75 1.10 -11.29
N ARG A 51 -3.12 0.10 -10.47
CA ARG A 51 -4.40 0.10 -9.73
C ARG A 51 -4.37 0.96 -8.48
N VAL A 52 -3.30 0.86 -7.71
CA VAL A 52 -3.12 1.55 -6.43
C VAL A 52 -3.02 3.05 -6.64
N THR A 53 -2.25 3.49 -7.63
CA THR A 53 -2.01 4.91 -7.89
C THR A 53 -3.30 5.74 -7.98
N PRO A 54 -4.25 5.44 -8.89
CA PRO A 54 -5.51 6.19 -8.99
C PRO A 54 -6.42 5.99 -7.76
N ALA A 55 -6.40 4.82 -7.12
CA ALA A 55 -7.16 4.56 -5.89
C ALA A 55 -6.66 5.42 -4.71
N LEU A 56 -5.34 5.67 -4.66
CA LEU A 56 -4.70 6.55 -3.69
C LEU A 56 -5.21 7.99 -3.87
N PHE A 57 -5.10 8.50 -5.11
CA PHE A 57 -5.52 9.85 -5.46
C PHE A 57 -7.01 10.08 -5.22
N SER A 58 -7.87 9.11 -5.57
CA SER A 58 -9.31 9.22 -5.33
C SER A 58 -9.68 9.24 -3.84
N SER A 59 -8.83 8.66 -3.00
CA SER A 59 -8.97 8.65 -1.53
C SER A 59 -8.47 9.94 -0.86
N GLY A 60 -8.01 10.93 -1.65
CA GLY A 60 -7.44 12.18 -1.12
C GLY A 60 -6.02 12.03 -0.57
N LEU A 61 -5.37 10.89 -0.83
CA LEU A 61 -3.97 10.64 -0.50
C LEU A 61 -3.13 10.80 -1.76
N THR A 62 -1.85 11.15 -1.60
CA THR A 62 -0.95 11.34 -2.74
C THR A 62 0.43 10.74 -2.46
N HIS A 63 1.13 10.35 -3.51
CA HIS A 63 2.60 10.29 -3.50
C HIS A 63 3.14 11.52 -4.26
N ARG A 64 4.41 11.92 -4.11
CA ARG A 64 4.87 13.16 -4.77
C ARG A 64 5.13 12.90 -6.26
N PRO A 65 4.71 13.81 -7.16
CA PRO A 65 5.03 13.70 -8.57
C PRO A 65 6.55 13.69 -8.79
N GLY A 66 7.06 12.69 -9.49
CA GLY A 66 8.48 12.55 -9.77
C GLY A 66 9.27 11.67 -8.80
N ASP A 67 8.64 11.13 -7.74
CA ASP A 67 9.34 10.24 -6.82
C ASP A 67 9.91 8.99 -7.53
N HIS A 68 11.10 8.55 -7.10
CA HIS A 68 11.57 7.19 -7.34
C HIS A 68 11.16 6.32 -6.17
N LEU A 69 10.22 5.41 -6.42
CA LEU A 69 9.68 4.48 -5.43
C LEU A 69 10.17 3.06 -5.75
N VAL A 70 10.73 2.40 -4.74
CA VAL A 70 11.10 0.98 -4.84
C VAL A 70 10.28 0.20 -3.83
N VAL A 71 9.50 -0.77 -4.31
CA VAL A 71 8.75 -1.73 -3.51
C VAL A 71 9.52 -3.04 -3.48
N ASN A 72 10.04 -3.41 -2.32
CA ASN A 72 10.69 -4.70 -2.10
C ASN A 72 9.72 -5.68 -1.43
N LEU A 73 9.58 -6.87 -2.02
CA LEU A 73 8.73 -7.95 -1.51
C LEU A 73 9.61 -9.09 -1.01
N ALA A 74 9.67 -9.27 0.30
CA ALA A 74 10.41 -10.37 0.93
C ALA A 74 9.44 -11.45 1.44
N PRO A 75 9.79 -12.74 1.33
CA PRO A 75 11.11 -13.26 1.02
C PRO A 75 11.36 -13.38 -0.50
N ALA A 76 12.56 -13.03 -1.00
CA ALA A 76 12.79 -12.85 -2.44
C ALA A 76 12.91 -14.17 -3.26
N ASP A 77 12.87 -15.31 -2.60
CA ASP A 77 12.95 -16.66 -3.18
C ASP A 77 11.58 -17.22 -3.61
N ARG A 78 10.48 -16.70 -3.05
CA ARG A 78 9.11 -17.12 -3.38
C ARG A 78 8.43 -16.16 -4.34
N ARG A 79 7.64 -16.69 -5.27
CA ARG A 79 6.90 -15.88 -6.25
C ARG A 79 5.73 -15.14 -5.59
N LYS A 80 5.56 -13.87 -5.94
CA LYS A 80 4.43 -13.04 -5.48
C LYS A 80 3.45 -12.93 -6.62
N GLU A 81 2.27 -13.52 -6.41
CA GLU A 81 1.21 -13.59 -7.42
C GLU A 81 -0.08 -12.93 -6.91
N GLY A 82 -0.81 -12.31 -7.84
CA GLY A 82 -2.13 -11.72 -7.58
C GLY A 82 -2.12 -10.36 -6.85
N PRO A 83 -3.31 -9.84 -6.48
CA PRO A 83 -3.49 -8.47 -5.99
C PRO A 83 -3.35 -8.33 -4.47
N ALA A 84 -2.82 -9.34 -3.77
CA ALA A 84 -2.77 -9.38 -2.30
C ALA A 84 -1.96 -8.23 -1.67
N PHE A 85 -1.11 -7.58 -2.46
CA PHE A 85 -0.21 -6.52 -2.01
C PHE A 85 -0.76 -5.11 -2.26
N ASP A 86 -1.90 -4.95 -2.94
CA ASP A 86 -2.43 -3.64 -3.36
C ASP A 86 -2.57 -2.69 -2.16
N LEU A 87 -3.15 -3.15 -1.04
CA LEU A 87 -3.30 -2.36 0.18
C LEU A 87 -1.96 -1.95 0.80
N ALA A 88 -1.03 -2.90 0.92
CA ALA A 88 0.28 -2.64 1.53
C ALA A 88 1.09 -1.65 0.69
N VAL A 89 1.05 -1.77 -0.64
CA VAL A 89 1.69 -0.82 -1.54
C VAL A 89 1.05 0.56 -1.43
N ALA A 90 -0.29 0.65 -1.40
CA ALA A 90 -1.01 1.91 -1.27
C ALA A 90 -0.65 2.67 0.01
N LEU A 91 -0.68 1.97 1.14
CA LEU A 91 -0.32 2.57 2.43
C LEU A 91 1.16 2.95 2.46
N GLY A 92 2.03 2.10 1.92
CA GLY A 92 3.46 2.39 1.81
C GLY A 92 3.72 3.67 1.01
N PHE A 93 3.00 3.87 -0.10
CA PHE A 93 3.11 5.10 -0.89
C PHE A 93 2.61 6.30 -0.10
N ALA A 94 1.43 6.22 0.52
CA ALA A 94 0.90 7.34 1.29
C ALA A 94 1.81 7.73 2.48
N CYS A 95 2.38 6.75 3.18
CA CYS A 95 3.23 6.99 4.34
C CYS A 95 4.60 7.58 4.00
N THR A 96 5.04 7.52 2.73
CA THR A 96 6.28 8.19 2.29
C THR A 96 6.10 9.69 2.06
N VAL A 97 4.88 10.21 2.23
CA VAL A 97 4.53 11.63 2.06
C VAL A 97 4.04 12.19 3.40
N PRO A 98 4.86 13.00 4.09
CA PRO A 98 4.48 13.59 5.37
C PRO A 98 3.20 14.44 5.31
N GLU A 99 2.91 15.05 4.15
CA GLU A 99 1.73 15.88 3.95
C GLU A 99 0.41 15.12 4.08
N ASN A 100 0.43 13.78 3.91
CA ASN A 100 -0.75 12.94 4.12
C ASN A 100 -1.11 12.77 5.61
N LYS A 101 -0.24 13.22 6.54
CA LYS A 101 -0.46 13.18 8.00
C LYS A 101 -0.87 11.80 8.53
N LEU A 102 -0.37 10.73 7.93
CA LEU A 102 -0.63 9.38 8.38
C LEU A 102 0.32 9.01 9.53
N PRO A 103 -0.15 8.29 10.57
CA PRO A 103 0.74 7.72 11.56
C PRO A 103 1.64 6.66 10.88
N PRO A 104 2.89 6.50 11.35
CA PRO A 104 3.73 5.43 10.86
C PRO A 104 3.07 4.08 11.18
N PRO A 105 2.98 3.16 10.22
CA PRO A 105 2.38 1.85 10.47
C PRO A 105 3.23 1.08 11.49
N PRO A 106 2.61 0.30 12.39
CA PRO A 106 3.32 -0.62 13.26
C PRO A 106 4.17 -1.58 12.41
N ARG A 107 5.38 -1.88 12.86
CA ARG A 107 6.29 -2.78 12.12
C ARG A 107 5.69 -4.16 11.89
N ASP A 108 4.78 -4.60 12.75
CA ASP A 108 4.10 -5.90 12.76
C ASP A 108 2.64 -5.85 12.27
N ALA A 109 2.19 -4.73 11.70
CA ALA A 109 0.83 -4.63 11.19
C ALA A 109 0.63 -5.51 9.94
N LEU A 110 -0.33 -6.45 10.02
CA LEU A 110 -0.73 -7.29 8.91
C LEU A 110 -1.90 -6.64 8.16
N LEU A 111 -1.63 -6.27 6.91
CA LEU A 111 -2.64 -5.71 6.02
C LEU A 111 -3.28 -6.84 5.23
N ALA A 112 -4.56 -7.11 5.49
CA ALA A 112 -5.36 -8.07 4.74
C ALA A 112 -6.49 -7.33 4.03
N ALA A 113 -6.44 -7.28 2.70
CA ALA A 113 -7.56 -6.78 1.91
C ALA A 113 -8.53 -7.93 1.63
N PHE A 114 -9.76 -7.84 2.14
CA PHE A 114 -10.88 -8.66 1.69
C PHE A 114 -11.61 -7.91 0.56
N THR A 115 -11.54 -8.45 -0.65
CA THR A 115 -12.41 -8.23 -1.84
C THR A 115 -13.26 -6.95 -1.90
N MET A 116 -13.06 -6.19 -2.98
CA MET A 116 -13.84 -5.00 -3.35
C MET A 116 -15.33 -5.30 -3.58
N THR A 117 -16.13 -5.28 -2.52
CA THR A 117 -17.55 -4.91 -2.59
C THR A 117 -17.76 -3.70 -1.67
N SER A 118 -17.55 -2.52 -2.24
CA SER A 118 -17.77 -1.19 -1.65
C SER A 118 -17.18 -0.92 -0.25
N THR A 119 -16.07 -0.18 -0.25
CA THR A 119 -15.80 0.87 0.76
C THR A 119 -15.54 0.43 2.20
N SER A 120 -14.60 -0.49 2.43
CA SER A 120 -13.91 -0.59 3.73
C SER A 120 -12.57 -1.31 3.58
N TRP A 121 -11.50 -0.69 4.06
CA TRP A 121 -10.20 -1.34 4.24
C TRP A 121 -9.99 -1.56 5.73
N SER A 122 -9.67 -2.79 6.14
CA SER A 122 -9.38 -3.12 7.54
C SER A 122 -7.92 -3.53 7.68
N VAL A 123 -7.20 -2.82 8.55
CA VAL A 123 -5.86 -3.21 9.02
C VAL A 123 -6.02 -4.05 10.28
N MET A 124 -5.41 -5.23 10.34
CA MET A 124 -5.41 -6.07 11.54
C MET A 124 -3.98 -6.13 12.12
N SER A 125 -3.80 -5.69 13.36
CA SER A 125 -2.60 -6.02 14.13
C SER A 125 -2.96 -7.05 15.20
N PRO A 126 -2.05 -7.97 15.57
CA PRO A 126 -2.32 -8.99 16.58
C PRO A 126 -2.50 -8.43 18.01
N TRP A 127 -2.24 -7.13 18.26
CA TRP A 127 -2.27 -6.57 19.62
C TRP A 127 -3.05 -5.26 19.81
N THR A 128 -3.45 -4.50 18.77
CA THR A 128 -4.27 -3.26 18.91
C THR A 128 -5.05 -2.87 17.64
N THR A 129 -6.28 -2.34 17.83
CA THR A 129 -7.13 -1.49 16.96
C THR A 129 -7.21 -1.77 15.44
N GLU A 130 -8.44 -2.04 14.98
CA GLU A 130 -8.82 -2.03 13.56
C GLU A 130 -8.64 -0.61 12.99
N ILE A 131 -7.61 -0.37 12.17
CA ILE A 131 -7.54 0.88 11.39
C ILE A 131 -8.49 0.71 10.21
N ARG A 132 -9.65 1.38 10.28
CA ARG A 132 -10.62 1.41 9.20
C ARG A 132 -10.44 2.67 8.38
N ILE A 133 -9.89 2.52 7.17
CA ILE A 133 -9.81 3.63 6.21
C ILE A 133 -11.11 3.61 5.40
N THR A 134 -12.09 4.42 5.79
CA THR A 134 -13.34 4.61 5.02
C THR A 134 -13.22 5.86 4.15
N SER A 135 -13.17 5.71 2.82
CA SER A 135 -13.41 6.84 1.92
C SER A 135 -14.91 6.95 1.66
N THR A 136 -15.59 7.89 2.30
CA THR A 136 -17.00 8.16 2.00
C THR A 136 -17.07 9.00 0.72
N CYS A 137 -17.46 8.38 -0.41
CA CYS A 137 -17.79 9.12 -1.62
C CYS A 137 -19.18 9.77 -1.47
N HIS A 138 -19.22 11.11 -1.31
CA HIS A 138 -20.46 11.88 -1.36
C HIS A 138 -20.84 12.17 -2.83
N PRO A 139 -22.14 12.15 -3.21
CA PRO A 139 -22.59 12.31 -4.60
C PRO A 139 -22.35 13.70 -5.22
N SER A 140 -21.67 14.62 -4.54
CA SER A 140 -21.44 16.02 -4.96
C SER A 140 -20.02 16.33 -5.45
N GLY A 141 -19.17 15.32 -5.70
CA GLY A 141 -17.87 15.53 -6.39
C GLY A 141 -16.79 16.25 -5.59
N THR A 142 -16.88 16.27 -4.25
CA THR A 142 -15.81 16.79 -3.38
C THR A 142 -15.46 15.73 -2.34
N SER A 143 -14.25 15.19 -2.42
CA SER A 143 -13.71 14.23 -1.45
C SER A 143 -13.12 14.97 -0.25
N TYR A 144 -13.82 14.94 0.89
CA TYR A 144 -13.24 15.22 2.20
C TYR A 144 -13.02 13.89 2.90
N GLY A 145 -11.77 13.45 3.00
CA GLY A 145 -11.40 12.27 3.78
C GLY A 145 -11.53 12.57 5.27
N SER A 146 -12.56 12.06 5.93
CA SER A 146 -12.58 11.99 7.40
C SER A 146 -11.95 10.67 7.83
N SER A 147 -10.76 10.72 8.41
CA SER A 147 -10.19 9.58 9.12
C SER A 147 -10.76 9.57 10.54
N THR A 148 -11.66 8.60 10.81
CA THR A 148 -12.13 8.35 12.18
C THR A 148 -11.27 7.22 12.74
N TRP A 149 -10.51 7.56 13.78
CA TRP A 149 -9.62 6.65 14.50
C TRP A 149 -10.35 6.24 15.79
N VAL A 150 -10.62 4.95 16.00
CA VAL A 150 -11.23 4.42 17.24
C VAL A 150 -10.19 3.65 18.03
#